data_AF-A0A1T1HNN1-F1
#
_entry.id   AF-A0A1T1HNN1-F1
#
_cell.length_a   1.000
_cell.length_b   1.000
_cell.length_c   1.000
_cell.angle_alpha   90.00
_cell.angle_beta   90.00
_cell.angle_gamma   90.00
#
_symmetry.space_group_name_H-M   'P 1'
#
loop_
_entity.id
_entity.type
_entity.pdbx_description
1 polymer ?
#
loop_
_entity_poly.entity_id
_entity_poly.type
_entity_poly.pdbx_seq_one_letter_code
_entity_poly.pdbx_strand_id
1 'polypeptide(L)'
;MVSEGLDIVNVLEGFLDGLYRKASKSQNISLTRNKGHYFYSGQKICVYVTFFPKEVELVFDGEEVGAGIFCVALDICRPNGKILAGDSVSLKGRCSEIKAALDAQEESVLTQLLKFLGD
;
A
#
# COMPACT_ATOMS: atom_id res chain seq x y z
N MET A 1 -20.73 0.56 -13.52
CA MET A 1 -20.04 -0.03 -12.35
C MET A 1 -18.56 0.34 -12.38
N VAL A 2 -18.24 1.65 -12.36
CA VAL A 2 -16.85 2.14 -12.49
C VAL A 2 -16.41 2.93 -11.24
N SER A 3 -17.29 3.21 -10.27
CA SER A 3 -16.94 4.09 -9.14
C SER A 3 -16.25 3.37 -7.99
N GLU A 4 -16.74 2.21 -7.53
CA GLU A 4 -16.23 1.59 -6.30
C GLU A 4 -14.78 1.07 -6.43
N GLY A 5 -14.40 0.56 -7.60
CA GLY A 5 -13.02 0.14 -7.89
C GLY A 5 -12.02 1.31 -7.94
N LEU A 6 -12.46 2.51 -8.35
CA LEU A 6 -11.63 3.70 -8.28
C LEU A 6 -11.54 4.25 -6.85
N ASP A 7 -12.61 4.11 -6.07
CA ASP A 7 -12.64 4.54 -4.67
C ASP A 7 -11.65 3.75 -3.82
N ILE A 8 -11.55 2.42 -3.99
CA ILE A 8 -10.56 1.63 -3.25
C ILE A 8 -9.13 1.99 -3.66
N VAL A 9 -8.86 2.20 -4.95
CA VAL A 9 -7.53 2.62 -5.42
C VAL A 9 -7.12 3.94 -4.77
N ASN A 10 -8.04 4.92 -4.73
CA ASN A 10 -7.79 6.21 -4.07
C ASN A 10 -7.47 6.05 -2.57
N VAL A 11 -8.15 5.14 -1.88
CA VAL A 11 -7.87 4.83 -0.46
C VAL A 11 -6.46 4.24 -0.29
N LEU A 12 -6.11 3.24 -1.10
CA LEU A 12 -4.81 2.57 -1.03
C LEU A 12 -3.67 3.53 -1.42
N GLU A 13 -3.80 4.26 -2.53
CA GLU A 13 -2.82 5.27 -2.94
C GLU A 13 -2.65 6.37 -1.89
N GLY A 14 -3.75 6.83 -1.29
CA GLY A 14 -3.72 7.85 -0.25
C GLY A 14 -2.93 7.41 0.98
N PHE A 15 -3.09 6.15 1.38
CA PHE A 15 -2.33 5.55 2.48
C PHE A 15 -0.84 5.44 2.15
N LEU A 16 -0.49 4.92 0.97
CA LEU A 16 0.91 4.83 0.51
C LEU A 16 1.58 6.20 0.39
N ASP A 17 0.86 7.21 -0.10
CA ASP A 17 1.33 8.59 -0.16
C ASP A 17 1.54 9.19 1.24
N GLY A 18 0.70 8.82 2.22
CA GLY A 18 0.86 9.17 3.63
C GLY A 18 2.15 8.61 4.22
N LEU A 19 2.37 7.30 4.06
CA LEU A 19 3.59 6.62 4.49
C LEU A 19 4.83 7.24 3.84
N TYR A 20 4.76 7.59 2.56
CA TYR A 20 5.87 8.24 1.87
C TYR A 20 6.28 9.57 2.49
N ARG A 21 5.30 10.44 2.76
CA ARG A 21 5.57 11.75 3.38
C ARG A 21 6.15 11.57 4.78
N LYS A 22 5.61 10.64 5.56
CA LYS A 22 6.07 10.36 6.92
C LYS A 22 7.48 9.75 6.93
N ALA A 23 7.75 8.77 6.07
CA ALA A 23 9.07 8.14 5.97
C ALA A 23 10.16 9.14 5.57
N SER A 24 9.90 9.98 4.55
CA SER A 24 10.82 11.04 4.14
C SER A 24 11.12 11.99 5.30
N LYS A 25 10.08 12.43 6.03
CA LYS A 25 10.24 13.28 7.22
C LYS A 25 11.05 12.59 8.31
N SER A 26 10.77 11.33 8.62
CA SER A 26 11.47 10.57 9.67
C SER A 26 12.96 10.37 9.37
N GLN A 27 13.34 10.25 8.10
CA GLN A 27 14.75 10.12 7.71
C GLN A 27 15.46 11.47 7.48
N ASN A 28 14.76 12.59 7.64
CA ASN A 28 15.28 13.93 7.36
C ASN A 28 15.86 14.07 5.92
N ILE A 29 15.29 13.33 4.97
CA ILE A 29 15.65 13.37 3.54
C ILE A 29 14.39 13.34 2.67
N SER A 30 14.47 13.92 1.48
CA SER A 30 13.41 13.74 0.47
C SER A 30 13.67 12.45 -0.30
N LEU A 31 13.04 11.35 0.09
CA LEU A 31 13.07 10.11 -0.70
C LEU A 31 12.49 10.40 -2.09
N THR A 32 13.04 9.79 -3.12
CA THR A 32 12.36 9.75 -4.43
C THR A 32 11.46 8.52 -4.48
N ARG A 33 10.39 8.59 -5.28
CA ARG A 33 9.43 7.50 -5.39
C ARG A 33 8.98 7.25 -6.82
N ASN A 34 8.72 5.99 -7.13
CA ASN A 34 7.90 5.58 -8.26
C ASN A 34 6.58 5.01 -7.71
N LYS A 35 5.45 5.22 -8.39
CA LYS A 35 4.17 4.66 -7.97
C LYS A 35 3.26 4.37 -9.15
N GLY A 36 2.31 3.48 -8.93
CA GLY A 36 1.30 3.16 -9.93
C GLY A 36 0.22 2.24 -9.38
N HIS A 37 -0.75 1.95 -10.23
CA HIS A 37 -1.76 0.94 -9.98
C HIS A 37 -2.10 0.20 -11.27
N TYR A 38 -2.61 -1.01 -11.11
CA TYR A 38 -3.06 -1.85 -12.22
C TYR A 38 -4.40 -2.48 -11.86
N PHE A 39 -5.31 -2.53 -12.83
CA PHE A 39 -6.49 -3.39 -12.79
C PHE A 39 -6.22 -4.62 -13.65
N TYR A 40 -6.37 -5.80 -13.07
CA TYR A 40 -6.28 -7.06 -13.83
C TYR A 40 -7.67 -7.62 -14.13
N SER A 41 -7.71 -8.65 -14.97
CA SER A 41 -8.94 -9.43 -15.16
C SER A 41 -9.43 -10.01 -13.84
N GLY A 42 -10.76 -10.14 -13.70
CA GLY A 42 -11.37 -10.71 -12.50
C GLY A 42 -11.42 -9.77 -11.29
N GLN A 43 -11.54 -8.45 -11.50
CA GLN A 43 -11.70 -7.44 -10.43
C GLN A 43 -10.53 -7.39 -9.44
N LYS A 44 -9.34 -7.79 -9.89
CA LYS A 44 -8.11 -7.70 -9.11
C LYS A 44 -7.45 -6.34 -9.29
N ILE A 45 -6.84 -5.85 -8.22
CA ILE A 45 -6.25 -4.53 -8.12
C ILE A 45 -4.88 -4.67 -7.49
N CYS A 46 -3.89 -4.01 -8.08
CA CYS A 46 -2.58 -3.80 -7.46
C CYS A 46 -2.30 -2.30 -7.35
N VAL A 47 -1.79 -1.84 -6.22
CA VAL A 47 -1.38 -0.44 -6.00
C VAL A 47 -0.03 -0.45 -5.30
N TYR A 48 0.95 0.29 -5.80
CA TYR A 48 2.30 0.22 -5.25
C TYR A 48 3.02 1.58 -5.20
N VAL A 49 4.00 1.65 -4.32
CA VAL A 49 5.00 2.73 -4.29
C VAL A 49 6.38 2.16 -3.99
N THR A 50 7.36 2.50 -4.82
CA THR A 50 8.78 2.16 -4.67
C THR A 50 9.54 3.36 -4.13
N PHE A 51 10.40 3.15 -3.14
CA PHE A 51 11.21 4.16 -2.45
C PHE A 51 12.68 4.02 -2.83
N PHE A 52 13.32 5.14 -3.15
CA PHE A 52 14.73 5.21 -3.55
C PHE A 52 15.56 6.06 -2.57
N PRO A 53 16.88 5.80 -2.44
CA PRO A 53 17.69 4.85 -3.23
C PRO A 53 17.65 3.41 -2.72
N LYS A 54 16.96 3.14 -1.60
CA LYS A 54 16.98 1.82 -0.96
C LYS A 54 16.23 0.74 -1.72
N GLU A 55 15.45 1.09 -2.74
CA GLU A 55 14.65 0.16 -3.54
C GLU A 55 13.78 -0.75 -2.66
N VAL A 56 13.00 -0.12 -1.78
CA VAL A 56 11.98 -0.78 -0.97
C VAL A 56 10.63 -0.45 -1.58
N GLU A 57 9.75 -1.43 -1.73
CA GLU A 57 8.44 -1.27 -2.34
C GLU A 57 7.34 -1.65 -1.35
N LEU A 58 6.27 -0.88 -1.32
CA LEU A 58 5.00 -1.23 -0.69
C LEU A 58 4.04 -1.61 -1.79
N VAL A 59 3.47 -2.82 -1.72
CA VAL A 59 2.54 -3.34 -2.72
C VAL A 59 1.27 -3.77 -2.02
N PHE A 60 0.16 -3.13 -2.37
CA PHE A 60 -1.15 -3.70 -2.14
C PHE A 60 -1.53 -4.61 -3.29
N ASP A 61 -1.92 -5.83 -2.97
CA ASP A 61 -2.65 -6.72 -3.86
C ASP A 61 -4.04 -6.99 -3.30
N GLY A 62 -5.05 -6.97 -4.16
CA GLY A 62 -6.41 -7.19 -3.71
C GLY A 62 -7.38 -7.57 -4.81
N GLU A 63 -8.60 -7.86 -4.40
CA GLU A 63 -9.70 -8.23 -5.29
C GLU A 63 -11.04 -7.78 -4.70
N GLU A 64 -11.98 -7.40 -5.58
CA GLU A 64 -13.37 -7.26 -5.19
C GLU A 64 -14.01 -8.66 -5.16
N VAL A 65 -14.49 -9.07 -3.98
CA VAL A 65 -15.15 -10.37 -3.76
C VAL A 65 -16.67 -10.31 -3.89
N GLY A 66 -17.19 -9.14 -4.29
CA GLY A 66 -18.59 -8.90 -4.62
C GLY A 66 -19.29 -7.89 -3.70
N ALA A 67 -20.30 -7.21 -4.25
CA ALA A 67 -21.12 -6.21 -3.56
C ALA A 67 -20.33 -5.04 -2.93
N GLY A 68 -19.23 -4.64 -3.58
CA GLY A 68 -18.35 -3.56 -3.10
C GLY A 68 -17.50 -3.95 -1.89
N ILE A 69 -17.31 -5.25 -1.64
CA ILE A 69 -16.42 -5.78 -0.61
C ILE A 69 -15.09 -6.14 -1.26
N PHE A 70 -14.00 -5.63 -0.70
CA PHE A 70 -12.65 -5.88 -1.16
C PHE A 70 -11.89 -6.72 -0.13
N CYS A 71 -11.01 -7.58 -0.62
CA CYS A 71 -9.92 -8.19 0.15
C CYS A 71 -8.61 -7.55 -0.33
N VAL A 72 -7.83 -6.96 0.57
CA VAL A 72 -6.53 -6.34 0.25
C VAL A 72 -5.47 -6.80 1.23
N ALA A 73 -4.26 -7.05 0.74
CA ALA A 73 -3.09 -7.36 1.53
C ALA A 73 -1.95 -6.42 1.15
N LEU A 74 -1.13 -6.01 2.12
CA LEU A 74 0.03 -5.15 1.95
C LEU A 74 1.30 -5.94 2.22
N ASP A 75 2.20 -5.95 1.24
CA ASP A 75 3.55 -6.45 1.38
C ASP A 75 4.57 -5.30 1.32
N ILE A 76 5.64 -5.46 2.11
CA ILE A 76 6.88 -4.71 1.92
C ILE A 76 7.84 -5.64 1.19
N CYS A 77 8.30 -5.26 0.00
CA CYS A 77 9.15 -6.08 -0.84
C CYS A 77 10.26 -5.27 -1.50
N ARG A 78 11.07 -5.95 -2.32
CA ARG A 78 12.03 -5.35 -3.26
C ARG A 78 11.43 -5.39 -4.67
N PRO A 79 11.86 -4.52 -5.61
CA PRO A 79 11.36 -4.51 -6.99
C PRO A 79 11.53 -5.84 -7.75
N ASN A 80 12.41 -6.73 -7.30
CA ASN A 80 12.59 -8.07 -7.87
C ASN A 80 11.59 -9.11 -7.31
N GLY A 81 10.60 -8.68 -6.52
CA GLY A 81 9.59 -9.55 -5.89
C GLY A 81 10.04 -10.21 -4.58
N LYS A 82 11.24 -9.92 -4.06
CA LYS A 82 11.66 -10.44 -2.75
C LYS A 82 10.86 -9.77 -1.64
N ILE A 83 10.01 -10.53 -0.97
CA ILE A 83 9.25 -10.08 0.21
C ILE A 83 10.23 -9.83 1.37
N LEU A 84 10.15 -8.64 1.96
CA LEU A 84 10.87 -8.23 3.17
C LEU A 84 9.99 -8.38 4.42
N ALA A 85 8.71 -8.03 4.30
CA ALA A 85 7.66 -8.28 5.28
C ALA A 85 6.34 -8.54 4.54
N GLY A 86 5.84 -9.77 4.61
CA GLY A 86 4.58 -10.16 3.99
C GLY A 86 3.40 -9.96 4.94
N ASP A 87 2.21 -9.75 4.39
CA ASP A 87 0.96 -9.56 5.15
C ASP A 87 1.11 -8.49 6.25
N SER A 88 1.83 -7.40 5.94
CA SER A 88 2.00 -6.27 6.87
C SER A 88 0.65 -5.66 7.26
N VAL A 89 -0.34 -5.79 6.36
CA VAL A 89 -1.75 -5.52 6.57
C VAL A 89 -2.55 -6.54 5.75
N SER A 90 -3.60 -7.12 6.32
CA SER A 90 -4.58 -7.91 5.55
C SER A 90 -5.99 -7.50 5.99
N LEU A 91 -6.80 -7.00 5.05
CA LEU A 91 -8.09 -6.39 5.33
C LEU A 91 -9.17 -6.94 4.41
N LYS A 92 -10.38 -7.00 4.95
CA LYS A 92 -11.60 -7.30 4.20
C LYS A 92 -12.69 -6.33 4.60
N GLY A 93 -13.33 -5.71 3.62
CA GLY A 93 -14.45 -4.81 3.89
C GLY A 93 -14.75 -3.88 2.71
N ARG A 94 -15.67 -2.96 2.94
CA ARG A 94 -15.95 -1.83 2.04
C ARG A 94 -14.81 -0.82 2.11
N CYS A 95 -14.72 0.07 1.12
CA CYS A 95 -13.67 1.10 1.07
C CYS A 95 -13.55 1.93 2.35
N SER A 96 -14.68 2.31 2.98
CA SER A 96 -14.66 3.09 4.23
C SER A 96 -14.11 2.30 5.42
N GLU A 97 -14.41 0.99 5.49
CA GLU A 97 -13.92 0.09 6.55
C GLU A 97 -12.42 -0.15 6.37
N ILE A 98 -11.98 -0.40 5.13
CA ILE A 98 -10.56 -0.55 4.80
C ILE A 98 -9.80 0.73 5.13
N LYS A 99 -10.32 1.90 4.74
CA LYS A 99 -9.70 3.19 5.07
C LYS A 99 -9.52 3.36 6.57
N ALA A 100 -10.56 3.12 7.37
CA ALA A 100 -10.47 3.24 8.83
C ALA A 100 -9.46 2.26 9.44
N ALA A 101 -9.40 1.04 8.93
CA ALA A 101 -8.46 0.03 9.39
C ALA A 101 -7.02 0.33 8.98
N LEU A 102 -6.80 0.95 7.82
CA LEU A 102 -5.50 1.47 7.38
C LEU A 102 -5.05 2.63 8.25
N ASP A 103 -5.94 3.61 8.50
CA ASP A 103 -5.66 4.76 9.37
C ASP A 103 -5.21 4.27 10.78
N ALA A 104 -5.80 3.18 11.29
CA ALA A 104 -5.41 2.57 12.57
C ALA A 104 -4.07 1.82 12.56
N GLN A 105 -3.60 1.37 11.39
CA GLN A 105 -2.37 0.57 11.25
C GLN A 105 -1.18 1.37 10.70
N GLU A 106 -1.39 2.63 10.31
CA GLU A 106 -0.38 3.46 9.62
C GLU A 106 0.96 3.53 10.38
N GLU A 107 0.94 3.74 11.70
CA GLU A 107 2.17 3.85 12.49
C GLU A 107 2.94 2.52 12.57
N SER A 108 2.23 1.40 12.66
CA SER A 108 2.83 0.06 12.65
C SER A 108 3.53 -0.20 11.31
N VAL A 109 2.86 0.08 10.20
CA VAL A 109 3.42 -0.10 8.85
C VAL A 109 4.60 0.84 8.62
N LEU A 110 4.49 2.11 9.05
CA LEU A 110 5.59 3.06 8.97
C LEU A 110 6.82 2.57 9.74
N THR A 111 6.63 2.03 10.94
CA THR A 111 7.73 1.48 11.74
C THR A 111 8.40 0.31 11.04
N GLN A 112 7.64 -0.58 10.37
CA GLN A 112 8.21 -1.67 9.59
C GLN A 112 8.98 -1.15 8.37
N LEU A 113 8.40 -0.23 7.60
CA LEU A 113 9.03 0.40 6.44
C LEU A 113 10.38 1.04 6.82
N LEU A 114 10.42 1.80 7.91
CA LEU A 114 11.63 2.51 8.33
C LEU A 114 12.78 1.57 8.68
N LYS A 115 12.52 0.33 9.12
CA LYS A 115 13.59 -0.67 9.33
C LYS A 115 14.30 -0.99 8.02
N PHE A 116 13.58 -1.09 6.92
CA PHE A 116 14.16 -1.43 5.62
C PHE A 116 14.74 -0.21 4.87
N LEU A 117 14.33 1.00 5.26
CA LEU A 117 14.90 2.24 4.73
C LEU A 117 16.13 2.72 5.53
N GLY A 118 16.24 2.33 6.80
CA GLY A 118 17.23 2.84 7.76
C GLY A 118 18.59 2.12 7.75
N ASP A 119 18.72 1.01 7.03
CA ASP A 119 19.96 0.25 6.84
C ASP A 119 20.68 0.70 5.56
#